data_AF-A0A9D5W808-F1
#
_entry.id   AF-A0A9D5W808-F1
#
_cell.length_a   1.000
_cell.length_b   1.000
_cell.length_c   1.000
_cell.angle_alpha   90.00
_cell.angle_beta   90.00
_cell.angle_gamma   90.00
#
_symmetry.space_group_name_H-M   'P 1'
#
loop_
_entity.id
_entity.type
_entity.pdbx_description
1 polymer ?
#
loop_
_entity_poly.entity_id
_entity_poly.type
_entity_poly.pdbx_seq_one_letter_code
_entity_poly.pdbx_strand_id
1 'polypeptide(L)'
;MKAKYPDYKKIIAKHELWHSVYIGLAFVENPVVGPFFNDIAGFDKALSINPNLPGAVNPPKYLGGANIGGYQDYYDILKKEFFKVVFRHPIVIIENFGTKLAILYIYFIIFANIGIIFAFIYKKPIQIEVALWCGILFNALPGLLVVPAFHYNAAFIAFAAIYGLFSVNQACSSDRALDN
;
A
#
# COMPACT_ATOMS: atom_id res chain seq x y z
N MET A 1 -26.40 15.88 31.71
CA MET A 1 -26.45 15.75 30.23
C MET A 1 -27.10 14.42 29.90
N LYS A 2 -28.30 14.42 29.28
CA LYS A 2 -28.90 13.20 28.72
C LYS A 2 -28.08 12.76 27.49
N ALA A 3 -27.76 11.48 27.38
CA ALA A 3 -27.08 10.93 26.20
C ALA A 3 -27.93 11.23 24.95
N LYS A 4 -27.35 11.98 24.00
CA LYS A 4 -28.05 12.49 22.81
C LYS A 4 -28.59 11.36 21.91
N TYR A 5 -28.07 10.13 22.05
CA TYR A 5 -28.48 8.95 21.30
C TYR A 5 -28.32 7.69 22.18
N PRO A 6 -29.39 7.24 22.86
CA PRO A 6 -29.33 6.07 23.75
C PRO A 6 -29.03 4.75 23.01
N ASP A 7 -29.38 4.68 21.72
CA ASP A 7 -29.18 3.49 20.88
C ASP A 7 -27.91 3.56 20.02
N TYR A 8 -27.07 4.59 20.19
CA TYR A 8 -25.84 4.71 19.43
C TYR A 8 -24.83 3.64 19.87
N LYS A 9 -24.70 2.59 19.07
CA LYS A 9 -23.56 1.68 19.14
C LYS A 9 -22.39 2.34 18.42
N LYS A 10 -21.31 2.61 19.16
CA LYS A 10 -20.06 3.11 18.58
C LYS A 10 -19.56 2.11 17.55
N ILE A 11 -19.62 2.49 16.28
CA ILE A 11 -18.97 1.74 15.20
C ILE A 11 -17.47 1.96 15.37
N ILE A 12 -16.75 0.90 15.73
CA ILE A 12 -15.29 0.93 15.71
C ILE A 12 -14.89 0.63 14.27
N ALA A 13 -14.80 1.67 13.44
CA ALA A 13 -14.26 1.56 12.09
C ALA A 13 -12.78 1.14 12.19
N LYS A 14 -12.51 -0.14 11.95
CA LYS A 14 -11.17 -0.67 11.74
C LYS A 14 -11.07 -1.05 10.28
N HIS A 15 -10.24 -0.36 9.53
CA HIS A 15 -9.83 -0.81 8.21
C HIS A 15 -8.93 -2.03 8.41
N GLU A 16 -9.45 -3.20 8.07
CA GLU A 16 -8.70 -4.44 8.18
C GLU A 16 -7.59 -4.50 7.15
N LEU A 17 -6.38 -4.86 7.59
CA LEU A 17 -5.23 -4.98 6.71
C LEU A 17 -5.54 -5.86 5.48
N TRP A 18 -6.09 -7.07 5.71
CA TRP A 18 -6.37 -7.99 4.60
C TRP A 18 -7.52 -7.56 3.71
N HIS A 19 -8.42 -6.71 4.18
CA HIS A 19 -9.41 -6.09 3.31
C HIS A 19 -8.69 -5.27 2.23
N SER A 20 -7.91 -4.27 2.67
CA SER A 20 -7.17 -3.38 1.78
C SER A 20 -6.18 -4.13 0.89
N VAL A 21 -5.47 -5.12 1.44
CA VAL A 21 -4.50 -5.93 0.69
C VAL A 21 -5.18 -6.82 -0.35
N TYR A 22 -6.31 -7.44 -0.01
CA TYR A 22 -7.05 -8.30 -0.95
C TYR A 22 -7.66 -7.48 -2.09
N ILE A 23 -8.37 -6.39 -1.78
CA ILE A 23 -8.94 -5.53 -2.85
C ILE A 23 -7.85 -4.84 -3.67
N GLY A 24 -6.66 -4.65 -3.08
CA GLY A 24 -5.46 -4.20 -3.78
C GLY A 24 -5.08 -5.09 -4.97
N LEU A 25 -5.48 -6.36 -4.99
CA LEU A 25 -5.27 -7.25 -6.15
C LEU A 25 -6.22 -6.95 -7.33
N ALA A 26 -7.20 -6.06 -7.17
CA ALA A 26 -8.04 -5.54 -8.24
C ALA A 26 -7.58 -4.15 -8.73
N PHE A 27 -6.35 -3.74 -8.40
CA PHE A 27 -5.77 -2.50 -8.91
C PHE A 27 -5.61 -2.55 -10.44
N VAL A 28 -5.15 -3.69 -10.95
CA VAL A 28 -5.25 -4.05 -12.37
C VAL A 28 -6.49 -4.91 -12.55
N GLU A 29 -7.33 -4.57 -13.53
CA GLU A 29 -8.54 -5.32 -13.87
C GLU A 29 -8.22 -6.80 -14.08
N ASN A 30 -8.94 -7.68 -13.38
CA ASN A 30 -8.77 -9.13 -13.54
C ASN A 30 -10.05 -9.90 -13.16
N PRO A 31 -10.28 -11.09 -13.75
CA PRO A 31 -11.48 -11.87 -13.49
C PRO A 31 -11.48 -12.59 -12.13
N VAL A 32 -10.36 -12.59 -11.39
CA VAL A 32 -10.19 -13.39 -10.17
C VAL A 32 -10.70 -12.65 -8.93
N VAL A 33 -10.35 -11.38 -8.81
CA VAL A 33 -10.67 -10.53 -7.65
C VAL A 33 -11.80 -9.57 -7.97
N GLY A 34 -11.87 -9.09 -9.21
CA GLY A 34 -12.92 -8.20 -9.68
C GLY A 34 -12.37 -7.15 -10.65
N PRO A 35 -13.28 -6.41 -11.33
CA PRO A 35 -12.88 -5.52 -12.41
C PRO A 35 -12.18 -4.24 -11.94
N PHE A 36 -12.42 -3.80 -10.69
CA PHE A 36 -11.85 -2.55 -10.17
C PHE A 36 -11.57 -2.63 -8.67
N PHE A 37 -10.61 -1.82 -8.21
CA PHE A 37 -10.30 -1.60 -6.79
C PHE A 37 -11.51 -0.95 -6.09
N ASN A 38 -12.25 -1.75 -5.30
CA ASN A 38 -13.45 -1.32 -4.59
C ASN A 38 -13.66 -2.20 -3.35
N ASP A 39 -14.08 -1.60 -2.24
CA ASP A 39 -14.44 -2.29 -1.00
C ASP A 39 -15.46 -3.42 -1.22
N ILE A 40 -16.38 -3.24 -2.20
CA ILE A 40 -17.40 -4.23 -2.56
C ILE A 40 -16.76 -5.58 -2.95
N ALA A 41 -15.61 -5.59 -3.63
CA ALA A 41 -14.96 -6.82 -4.05
C ALA A 41 -14.54 -7.70 -2.86
N GLY A 42 -14.07 -7.07 -1.77
CA GLY A 42 -13.74 -7.78 -0.53
C GLY A 42 -14.98 -8.34 0.16
N PHE A 43 -16.08 -7.59 0.16
CA PHE A 43 -17.34 -8.04 0.75
C PHE A 43 -17.95 -9.21 -0.02
N ASP A 44 -18.10 -9.07 -1.34
CA ASP A 44 -18.71 -10.09 -2.18
C ASP A 44 -17.92 -11.40 -2.09
N LYS A 45 -16.59 -11.31 -2.05
CA LYS A 45 -15.76 -12.50 -1.85
C LYS A 45 -16.00 -13.17 -0.51
N ALA A 46 -15.98 -12.42 0.59
CA ALA A 46 -16.18 -13.02 1.91
C ALA A 46 -17.58 -13.63 2.07
N LEU A 47 -18.61 -12.93 1.59
CA LEU A 47 -20.00 -13.40 1.63
C LEU A 47 -20.23 -14.60 0.71
N SER A 48 -19.51 -14.70 -0.41
CA SER A 48 -19.56 -15.90 -1.26
C SER A 48 -19.04 -17.16 -0.57
N ILE A 49 -18.19 -17.00 0.45
CA ILE A 49 -17.60 -18.11 1.22
C ILE A 49 -18.42 -18.38 2.48
N ASN A 50 -18.82 -17.34 3.20
CA ASN A 50 -19.67 -17.44 4.37
C ASN A 50 -20.81 -16.41 4.31
N PRO A 51 -21.98 -16.78 3.77
CA PRO A 51 -23.15 -15.90 3.72
C PRO A 51 -23.73 -15.56 5.10
N ASN A 52 -23.38 -16.31 6.14
CA ASN A 52 -23.90 -16.17 7.50
C ASN A 52 -23.02 -15.30 8.39
N LEU A 53 -22.00 -14.62 7.84
CA LEU A 53 -21.19 -13.68 8.60
C LEU A 53 -22.12 -12.65 9.28
N PRO A 54 -22.00 -12.43 10.60
CA PRO A 54 -22.86 -11.46 11.28
C PRO A 54 -22.77 -10.09 10.58
N GLY A 55 -23.89 -9.45 10.25
CA GLY A 55 -23.90 -8.22 9.43
C GLY A 55 -24.08 -8.46 7.91
N ALA A 56 -24.12 -9.70 7.45
CA ALA A 56 -24.41 -10.07 6.06
C ALA A 56 -25.85 -9.76 5.61
N VAL A 57 -26.80 -9.60 6.55
CA VAL A 57 -28.21 -9.31 6.25
C VAL A 57 -28.42 -7.85 5.80
N ASN A 58 -27.49 -6.95 6.14
CA ASN A 58 -27.45 -5.56 5.68
C ASN A 58 -25.99 -5.08 5.70
N PRO A 59 -25.12 -5.59 4.79
CA PRO A 59 -23.72 -5.22 4.80
C PRO A 59 -23.66 -3.73 4.49
N PRO A 60 -23.15 -2.87 5.41
CA PRO A 60 -22.97 -1.48 5.07
C PRO A 60 -21.92 -1.43 3.98
N LYS A 61 -22.38 -1.16 2.75
CA LYS A 61 -21.61 -1.18 1.50
C LYS A 61 -20.39 -0.24 1.49
N TYR A 62 -20.17 0.53 2.56
CA TYR A 62 -19.24 1.66 2.62
C TYR A 62 -18.30 1.65 3.84
N LEU A 63 -18.24 0.56 4.63
CA LEU A 63 -17.53 0.59 5.93
C LEU A 63 -16.43 -0.47 6.10
N GLY A 64 -15.86 -1.01 5.01
CA GLY A 64 -14.61 -1.80 5.04
C GLY A 64 -14.52 -2.91 6.09
N GLY A 65 -15.58 -3.70 6.28
CA GLY A 65 -15.65 -4.79 7.27
C GLY A 65 -16.15 -4.39 8.66
N ALA A 66 -16.23 -3.10 9.00
CA ALA A 66 -16.43 -2.62 10.37
C ALA A 66 -17.77 -3.00 11.05
N ASN A 67 -18.75 -3.52 10.30
CA ASN A 67 -20.05 -3.96 10.83
C ASN A 67 -20.36 -5.42 10.54
N ILE A 68 -19.43 -6.15 9.93
CA ILE A 68 -19.57 -7.59 9.86
C ILE A 68 -19.05 -8.13 11.20
N GLY A 69 -19.95 -8.38 12.16
CA GLY A 69 -19.59 -9.06 13.41
C GLY A 69 -18.94 -10.40 13.05
N GLY A 70 -17.84 -10.75 13.70
CA GLY A 70 -16.92 -11.78 13.16
C GLY A 70 -15.75 -11.16 12.39
N TYR A 71 -15.20 -10.06 12.89
CA TYR A 71 -13.94 -9.43 12.43
C TYR A 71 -12.85 -10.45 12.12
N GLN A 72 -12.68 -11.46 12.99
CA GLN A 72 -11.66 -12.48 12.81
C GLN A 72 -11.98 -13.41 11.64
N ASP A 73 -13.25 -13.82 11.46
CA ASP A 73 -13.66 -14.69 10.37
C ASP A 73 -13.50 -13.99 9.01
N TYR A 74 -13.90 -12.72 8.93
CA TYR A 74 -13.72 -11.91 7.73
C TYR A 74 -12.25 -11.72 7.38
N TYR A 75 -11.43 -11.33 8.37
CA TYR A 75 -9.99 -11.20 8.26
C TYR A 75 -9.33 -12.49 7.74
N ASP A 76 -9.69 -13.64 8.33
CA ASP A 76 -9.10 -14.94 7.98
C ASP A 76 -9.56 -15.44 6.60
N ILE A 77 -10.81 -15.19 6.22
CA ILE A 77 -11.32 -15.49 4.88
C ILE A 77 -10.51 -14.71 3.83
N LEU A 78 -10.38 -13.38 3.99
CA LEU A 78 -9.67 -12.56 3.00
C LEU A 78 -8.18 -12.84 2.97
N LYS A 79 -7.56 -13.10 4.13
CA LYS A 79 -6.17 -13.57 4.21
C LYS A 79 -5.98 -14.85 3.40
N LYS A 80 -6.85 -15.84 3.61
CA LYS A 80 -6.78 -17.14 2.93
C LYS A 80 -7.00 -16.99 1.43
N GLU A 81 -7.98 -16.20 1.01
CA GLU A 81 -8.23 -15.96 -0.41
C GLU A 81 -7.11 -15.15 -1.06
N PHE A 82 -6.50 -14.18 -0.38
CA PHE A 82 -5.31 -13.48 -0.87
C PHE A 82 -4.20 -14.49 -1.20
N PHE A 83 -3.81 -15.33 -0.25
CA PHE A 83 -2.76 -16.32 -0.47
C PHE A 83 -3.14 -17.34 -1.55
N LYS A 84 -4.42 -17.71 -1.64
CA LYS A 84 -4.91 -18.57 -2.72
C LYS A 84 -4.75 -17.92 -4.09
N VAL A 85 -5.01 -16.61 -4.23
CA VAL A 85 -4.72 -15.88 -5.47
C VAL A 85 -3.21 -15.87 -5.75
N VAL A 86 -2.39 -15.61 -4.73
CA VAL A 86 -0.93 -15.63 -4.86
C VAL A 86 -0.41 -16.96 -5.42
N PHE A 87 -0.91 -18.08 -4.91
CA PHE A 87 -0.42 -19.40 -5.32
C PHE A 87 -1.08 -19.96 -6.60
N ARG A 88 -2.33 -19.59 -6.89
CA ARG A 88 -3.09 -20.15 -8.04
C ARG A 88 -3.11 -19.26 -9.27
N HIS A 89 -2.89 -17.96 -9.12
CA HIS A 89 -2.99 -16.98 -10.19
C HIS A 89 -1.74 -16.06 -10.20
N PRO A 90 -0.54 -16.61 -10.42
CA PRO A 90 0.71 -15.84 -10.34
C PRO A 90 0.76 -14.68 -11.34
N ILE A 91 0.12 -14.82 -12.51
CA ILE A 91 0.04 -13.75 -13.52
C ILE A 91 -0.66 -12.51 -12.94
N VAL A 92 -1.78 -12.70 -12.22
CA VAL A 92 -2.51 -11.59 -11.57
C VAL A 92 -1.62 -10.87 -10.56
N ILE A 93 -0.77 -11.59 -9.83
CA ILE A 93 0.19 -11.00 -8.90
C ILE A 93 1.25 -10.20 -9.64
N ILE A 94 1.85 -10.78 -10.68
CA ILE A 94 2.91 -10.12 -11.46
C ILE A 94 2.38 -8.84 -12.09
N GLU A 95 1.19 -8.86 -12.69
CA GLU A 95 0.57 -7.68 -13.30
C GLU A 95 0.27 -6.59 -12.25
N ASN A 96 -0.35 -6.96 -11.13
CA ASN A 96 -0.67 -6.00 -10.07
C ASN A 96 0.58 -5.41 -9.43
N PHE A 97 1.51 -6.25 -8.96
CA PHE A 97 2.73 -5.78 -8.30
C PHE A 97 3.64 -5.05 -9.29
N GLY A 98 3.77 -5.54 -10.53
CA GLY A 98 4.56 -4.90 -11.57
C GLY A 98 4.05 -3.51 -11.91
N THR A 99 2.73 -3.35 -12.10
CA THR A 99 2.13 -2.04 -12.38
C THR A 99 2.31 -1.07 -11.22
N LYS A 100 2.06 -1.51 -9.98
CA LYS A 100 2.25 -0.66 -8.79
C LYS A 100 3.72 -0.29 -8.59
N LEU A 101 4.64 -1.23 -8.80
CA LEU A 101 6.07 -0.99 -8.73
C LEU A 101 6.52 0.01 -9.79
N ALA A 102 5.99 -0.07 -11.01
CA ALA A 102 6.27 0.90 -12.07
C ALA A 102 5.81 2.32 -11.68
N ILE A 103 4.63 2.47 -11.09
CA ILE A 103 4.14 3.76 -10.60
C ILE A 103 5.04 4.30 -9.47
N LEU A 104 5.38 3.46 -8.49
CA LEU A 104 6.29 3.86 -7.40
C LEU A 104 7.69 4.22 -7.92
N TYR A 105 8.17 3.52 -8.95
CA TYR A 105 9.43 3.84 -9.61
C TYR A 105 9.38 5.19 -10.33
N ILE A 106 8.26 5.52 -10.99
CA ILE A 106 8.03 6.85 -11.57
C ILE A 106 8.05 7.93 -10.49
N TYR A 107 7.37 7.70 -9.35
CA TYR A 107 7.44 8.62 -8.21
C TYR A 107 8.88 8.80 -7.74
N PHE A 108 9.64 7.71 -7.58
CA PHE A 108 11.04 7.79 -7.18
C PHE A 108 11.87 8.65 -8.16
N ILE A 109 11.72 8.44 -9.47
CA ILE A 109 12.42 9.24 -10.49
C ILE A 109 12.07 10.72 -10.38
N ILE A 110 10.79 11.05 -10.32
CA ILE A 110 10.32 12.44 -10.29
C ILE A 110 10.84 13.17 -9.04
N PHE A 111 10.76 12.52 -7.88
CA PHE A 111 11.06 13.16 -6.60
C PHE A 111 12.55 13.12 -6.22
N ALA A 112 13.30 12.08 -6.59
CA ALA A 112 14.75 12.07 -6.43
C ALA A 112 15.44 12.95 -7.50
N ASN A 113 14.81 13.13 -8.68
CA ASN A 113 15.18 14.09 -9.72
C ASN A 113 16.67 13.98 -10.14
N ILE A 114 17.36 15.10 -10.38
CA ILE A 114 18.80 15.16 -10.70
C ILE A 114 19.69 14.45 -9.67
N GLY A 115 19.21 14.27 -8.44
CA GLY A 115 19.94 13.54 -7.41
C GLY A 115 20.23 12.09 -7.79
N ILE A 116 19.42 11.47 -8.64
CA ILE A 116 19.70 10.12 -9.17
C ILE A 116 20.99 10.11 -9.97
N ILE A 117 21.22 11.12 -10.82
CA ILE A 117 22.44 11.21 -11.64
C ILE A 117 23.66 11.34 -10.72
N PHE A 118 23.58 12.22 -9.73
CA PHE A 118 24.65 12.38 -8.75
C PHE A 118 24.87 11.13 -7.89
N ALA A 119 23.83 10.36 -7.58
CA ALA A 119 23.96 9.11 -6.85
C ALA A 119 24.81 8.07 -7.58
N PHE A 120 24.76 8.04 -8.92
CA PHE A 120 25.58 7.14 -9.72
C PHE A 120 27.04 7.59 -9.86
N ILE A 121 27.29 8.90 -9.88
CA ILE A 121 28.63 9.47 -10.06
C ILE A 121 29.37 9.53 -8.72
N TYR A 122 28.70 10.03 -7.66
CA TYR A 122 29.28 10.29 -6.36
C TYR A 122 28.73 9.32 -5.31
N LYS A 123 29.56 8.36 -4.92
CA LYS A 123 29.17 7.32 -3.97
C LYS A 123 29.00 7.92 -2.57
N LYS A 124 27.80 7.76 -2.01
CA LYS A 124 27.52 8.08 -0.61
C LYS A 124 28.11 6.99 0.30
N PRO A 125 28.42 7.32 1.56
CA PRO A 125 28.75 6.30 2.56
C PRO A 125 27.66 5.24 2.63
N ILE A 126 28.07 3.97 2.71
CA ILE A 126 27.14 2.82 2.65
C ILE A 126 26.07 2.87 3.74
N GLN A 127 26.39 3.41 4.92
CA GLN A 127 25.45 3.56 6.03
C GLN A 127 24.27 4.47 5.65
N ILE A 128 24.54 5.54 4.90
CA ILE A 128 23.53 6.48 4.43
C ILE A 128 22.69 5.85 3.33
N GLU A 129 23.32 5.16 2.37
CA GLU A 129 22.60 4.43 1.32
C GLU A 129 21.63 3.41 1.92
N VAL A 130 22.11 2.56 2.84
CA VAL A 130 21.27 1.54 3.49
C VAL A 130 20.11 2.20 4.24
N ALA A 131 20.36 3.26 5.02
CA ALA A 131 19.30 3.94 5.77
C ALA A 131 18.21 4.52 4.84
N LEU A 132 18.62 5.17 3.74
CA LEU A 132 17.70 5.76 2.78
C LEU A 132 16.92 4.69 2.02
N TRP A 133 17.58 3.64 1.53
CA TRP A 133 16.91 2.53 0.83
C TRP A 133 15.95 1.77 1.74
N CYS A 134 16.32 1.51 2.99
CA CYS A 134 15.39 0.94 3.97
C CYS A 134 14.16 1.83 4.17
N GLY A 135 14.36 3.14 4.28
CA GLY A 135 13.26 4.11 4.36
C GLY A 135 12.36 4.08 3.13
N ILE A 136 12.93 4.10 1.94
CA ILE A 136 12.18 4.03 0.67
C ILE A 136 11.39 2.72 0.59
N LEU A 137 12.05 1.57 0.80
CA LEU A 137 11.42 0.25 0.68
C LEU A 137 10.31 0.04 1.71
N PHE A 138 10.52 0.46 2.95
CA PHE A 138 9.49 0.34 3.99
C PHE A 138 8.27 1.21 3.68
N ASN A 139 8.49 2.45 3.23
CA ASN A 139 7.40 3.36 2.89
C ASN A 139 6.73 3.04 1.54
N ALA A 140 7.31 2.17 0.72
CA ALA A 140 6.69 1.66 -0.51
C ALA A 140 5.61 0.60 -0.23
N LEU A 141 5.62 -0.03 0.96
CA LEU A 141 4.72 -1.15 1.28
C LEU A 141 3.23 -0.81 1.12
N PRO A 142 2.70 0.33 1.60
CA PRO A 142 1.29 0.68 1.40
C PRO A 142 0.92 0.80 -0.09
N GLY A 143 1.79 1.43 -0.88
CA GLY A 143 1.61 1.57 -2.32
C GLY A 143 1.62 0.24 -3.07
N LEU A 144 2.52 -0.65 -2.67
CA LEU A 144 2.69 -1.95 -3.32
C LEU A 144 1.57 -2.93 -2.93
N LEU A 145 1.21 -2.97 -1.64
CA LEU A 145 0.23 -3.92 -1.13
C LEU A 145 -1.21 -3.48 -1.41
N VAL A 146 -1.51 -2.19 -1.30
CA VAL A 146 -2.88 -1.67 -1.41
C VAL A 146 -3.03 -0.92 -2.73
N VAL A 147 -2.61 0.35 -2.78
CA VAL A 147 -2.76 1.21 -3.95
C VAL A 147 -1.69 2.30 -3.95
N PRO A 148 -1.00 2.57 -5.07
CA PRO A 148 0.04 3.59 -5.16
C PRO A 148 -0.56 4.99 -5.32
N ALA A 149 -1.58 5.34 -4.51
CA ALA A 149 -2.17 6.67 -4.54
C ALA A 149 -1.24 7.67 -3.85
N PHE A 150 -1.21 8.90 -4.36
CA PHE A 150 -0.31 9.96 -3.91
C PHE A 150 -0.34 10.18 -2.38
N HIS A 151 -1.54 10.27 -1.79
CA HIS A 151 -1.71 10.54 -0.36
C HIS A 151 -1.28 9.37 0.54
N TYR A 152 -1.32 8.12 0.06
CA TYR A 152 -0.82 6.97 0.82
C TYR A 152 0.69 6.80 0.73
N ASN A 153 1.33 7.42 -0.26
CA ASN A 153 2.77 7.29 -0.52
C ASN A 153 3.55 8.57 -0.24
N ALA A 154 2.98 9.50 0.54
CA ALA A 154 3.63 10.76 0.90
C ALA A 154 4.99 10.54 1.59
N ALA A 155 5.08 9.55 2.48
CA ALA A 155 6.34 9.21 3.14
C ALA A 155 7.37 8.65 2.15
N PHE A 156 6.97 7.77 1.22
CA PHE A 156 7.83 7.27 0.15
C PHE A 156 8.38 8.42 -0.70
N ILE A 157 7.52 9.36 -1.09
CA ILE A 157 7.87 10.56 -1.84
C ILE A 157 8.88 11.43 -1.07
N ALA A 158 8.66 11.63 0.22
CA ALA A 158 9.59 12.38 1.07
C ALA A 158 10.97 11.71 1.13
N PHE A 159 11.03 10.39 1.30
CA PHE A 159 12.28 9.64 1.29
C PHE A 159 12.99 9.69 -0.07
N ALA A 160 12.25 9.65 -1.18
CA ALA A 160 12.82 9.83 -2.52
C ALA A 160 13.44 11.23 -2.70
N ALA A 161 12.75 12.28 -2.23
CA ALA A 161 13.27 13.65 -2.27
C ALA A 161 14.52 13.82 -1.41
N ILE A 162 14.51 13.26 -0.19
CA ILE A 162 15.68 13.26 0.71
C ILE A 162 16.84 12.50 0.07
N TYR A 163 16.59 11.36 -0.58
CA TYR A 163 17.61 10.61 -1.31
C TYR A 163 18.27 11.46 -2.42
N GLY A 164 17.45 12.17 -3.20
CA GLY A 164 17.94 13.09 -4.22
C GLY A 164 18.81 14.19 -3.62
N LEU A 165 18.32 14.85 -2.55
CA LEU A 165 19.03 15.93 -1.86
C LEU A 165 20.39 15.48 -1.31
N PHE A 166 20.44 14.34 -0.62
CA PHE A 166 21.70 13.80 -0.10
C PHE A 166 22.71 13.49 -1.20
N SER A 167 22.23 13.04 -2.36
CA SER A 167 23.08 12.73 -3.51
C SER A 167 23.71 13.99 -4.11
N VAL A 168 22.94 15.07 -4.24
CA VAL A 168 23.47 16.38 -4.65
C VAL A 168 24.48 16.90 -3.63
N ASN A 169 24.17 16.83 -2.34
CA ASN A 169 25.08 17.30 -1.30
C ASN A 169 26.42 16.53 -1.31
N GLN A 170 26.38 15.22 -1.52
CA GLN A 170 27.59 14.40 -1.64
C GLN A 170 28.45 14.84 -2.84
N ALA A 171 27.85 15.17 -3.98
CA ALA A 171 28.56 15.70 -5.13
C ALA A 171 29.28 17.01 -4.78
N CYS A 172 28.57 17.97 -4.20
CA CYS A 172 29.14 19.26 -3.79
C CYS A 172 30.25 19.16 -2.74
N SER A 173 30.21 18.15 -1.87
CA SER A 173 31.29 17.90 -0.90
C SER A 173 32.49 17.19 -1.52
N SER A 174 32.27 16.35 -2.53
CA SER A 174 33.34 15.62 -3.21
C SER A 174 34.15 16.53 -4.13
N ASP A 175 33.48 17.44 -4.85
CA ASP A 175 34.17 18.42 -5.71
C ASP A 175 35.06 19.36 -4.87
N ARG A 176 34.56 19.84 -3.72
CA ARG A 176 35.35 20.67 -2.79
C ARG A 176 36.58 19.97 -2.21
N ALA A 177 36.58 18.64 -2.17
CA ALA A 177 37.75 17.87 -1.72
C ALA A 177 38.82 17.74 -2.80
N LEU A 178 38.50 17.99 -4.08
CA LEU A 178 39.46 17.99 -5.19
C LEU A 178 40.16 19.35 -5.38
N ASP A 179 39.55 20.43 -4.88
CA ASP A 179 40.06 21.80 -4.98
C ASP A 179 41.05 22.19 -3.85
N ASN A 180 41.27 21.32 -2.86
CA ASN A 180 42.23 21.52 -1.74
C ASN A 180 43.41 20.55 -1.84
#